data_AF-A0A1Y2EAU8-F1
#
_entry.id   AF-A0A1Y2EAU8-F1
#
_cell.length_a   1.000
_cell.length_b   1.000
_cell.length_c   1.000
_cell.angle_alpha   90.00
_cell.angle_beta   90.00
_cell.angle_gamma   90.00
#
_symmetry.space_group_name_H-M   'P 1'
#
loop_
_entity.id
_entity.type
_entity.pdbx_description
1 polymer ?
#
loop_
_entity_poly.entity_id
_entity_poly.type
_entity_poly.pdbx_seq_one_letter_code
_entity_poly.pdbx_strand_id
1 'polypeptide(L)'
;MEEQRNKSTKTILGEPNSNFKIWDDELYNLLSELDLEHHIEREVLKRIDKSTINPSNIHKYRPAKGDKTKVYALDTPDEDIKNDIKVKNIIFNSINNEHKLSLNCKGDTAYDIYKTLLKEKKF
;
A
#
# COMPACT_ATOMS: atom_id res chain seq x y z
N MET A 1 20.40 24.52 25.58
CA MET A 1 19.01 24.57 25.08
C MET A 1 18.78 23.30 24.29
N GLU A 2 17.74 22.57 24.66
CA GLU A 2 17.37 21.23 24.19
C GLU A 2 17.26 21.13 22.66
N GLU A 3 17.99 20.19 22.07
CA GLU A 3 17.69 19.68 20.74
C GLU A 3 16.38 18.89 20.81
N GLN A 4 15.31 19.42 20.22
CA GLN A 4 14.16 18.61 19.85
C GLN A 4 14.59 17.65 18.75
N ARG A 5 15.09 16.48 19.15
CA ARG A 5 15.23 15.33 18.27
C ARG A 5 13.83 14.94 17.82
N ASN A 6 13.48 15.35 16.61
CA ASN A 6 12.46 14.70 15.80
C ASN A 6 12.61 13.19 16.00
N LYS A 7 11.63 12.56 16.66
CA LYS A 7 11.44 11.11 16.61
C LYS A 7 11.04 10.75 15.18
N SER A 8 12.04 10.78 14.29
CA SER A 8 12.04 10.06 13.03
C SER A 8 11.67 8.62 13.39
N THR A 9 10.63 8.10 12.76
CA THR A 9 10.28 6.68 12.67
C THR A 9 11.43 5.93 11.99
N LYS A 10 12.57 5.88 12.66
CA LYS A 10 13.80 5.29 12.18
C LYS A 10 13.79 3.84 12.67
N THR A 11 13.49 2.96 11.71
CA THR A 11 13.67 1.51 11.74
C THR A 11 12.61 0.78 12.56
N ILE A 12 11.80 -0.10 11.92
CA ILE A 12 11.65 -1.52 12.27
C ILE A 12 11.03 -2.26 11.05
N LEU A 13 11.75 -2.31 9.93
CA LEU A 13 11.70 -3.44 9.01
C LEU A 13 13.16 -3.63 8.59
N GLY A 14 13.70 -4.85 8.73
CA GLY A 14 15.13 -5.15 8.82
C GLY A 14 16.04 -4.42 7.84
N GLU A 15 17.34 -4.33 8.15
CA GLU A 15 18.35 -3.61 7.36
C GLU A 15 18.17 -3.73 5.83
N PRO A 16 18.59 -2.75 5.02
CA PRO A 16 18.64 -2.92 3.56
C PRO A 16 19.44 -4.20 3.25
N ASN A 17 18.80 -5.20 2.60
CA ASN A 17 19.25 -6.60 2.40
C ASN A 17 18.85 -7.62 3.48
N SER A 18 17.92 -7.29 4.37
CA SER A 18 17.35 -8.25 5.31
C SER A 18 16.61 -9.36 4.54
N ASN A 19 16.68 -10.57 5.09
CA ASN A 19 15.99 -11.73 4.55
C ASN A 19 14.51 -11.37 4.31
N PHE A 20 14.01 -11.55 3.07
CA PHE A 20 12.63 -11.25 2.70
C PHE A 20 11.63 -11.81 3.72
N LYS A 21 11.91 -13.00 4.26
CA LYS A 21 11.09 -13.62 5.29
C LYS A 21 11.02 -12.81 6.58
N ILE A 22 12.14 -12.25 7.04
CA ILE A 22 12.19 -11.42 8.26
C ILE A 22 11.40 -10.14 8.03
N TRP A 23 11.62 -9.47 6.89
CA TRP A 23 10.85 -8.28 6.53
C TRP A 23 9.35 -8.56 6.47
N ASP A 24 8.97 -9.71 5.89
CA ASP A 24 7.57 -10.12 5.75
C ASP A 24 6.91 -10.37 7.13
N ASP A 25 7.59 -11.12 8.00
CA ASP A 25 7.13 -11.39 9.37
C ASP A 25 7.01 -10.08 10.18
N GLU A 26 7.98 -9.18 10.09
CA GLU A 26 7.94 -7.89 10.79
C GLU A 26 6.86 -6.95 10.24
N LEU A 27 6.65 -6.93 8.91
CA LEU A 27 5.58 -6.14 8.28
C LEU A 27 4.22 -6.63 8.75
N TYR A 28 4.02 -7.95 8.73
CA TYR A 28 2.78 -8.57 9.18
C TYR A 28 2.49 -8.23 10.65
N ASN A 29 3.49 -8.33 11.53
CA ASN A 29 3.33 -7.98 12.95
C ASN A 29 2.95 -6.51 13.14
N LEU A 30 3.64 -5.59 12.46
CA LEU A 30 3.33 -4.16 12.52
C LEU A 30 1.90 -3.86 12.05
N LEU A 31 1.46 -4.50 10.96
CA LEU A 31 0.10 -4.31 10.46
C LEU A 31 -0.94 -4.92 11.41
N SER A 32 -0.63 -6.06 12.02
CA SER A 32 -1.50 -6.71 13.03
C SER A 32 -1.69 -5.84 14.28
N GLU A 33 -0.62 -5.18 14.76
CA GLU A 33 -0.72 -4.22 15.88
C GLU A 33 -1.62 -3.03 15.56
N LEU A 34 -1.79 -2.72 14.27
CA LEU A 34 -2.63 -1.63 13.79
C LEU A 34 -4.02 -2.10 13.32
N ASP A 35 -4.31 -3.40 13.37
CA ASP A 35 -5.52 -4.03 12.81
C ASP A 35 -5.68 -3.76 11.30
N LEU A 36 -4.60 -3.97 10.54
CA LEU A 36 -4.47 -3.64 9.12
C LEU A 36 -3.89 -4.77 8.25
N GLU A 37 -3.53 -5.91 8.83
CA GLU A 37 -2.91 -7.05 8.16
C GLU A 37 -3.77 -7.59 7.01
N HIS A 38 -5.10 -7.54 7.17
CA HIS A 38 -6.05 -7.97 6.16
C HIS A 38 -5.90 -7.25 4.81
N HIS A 39 -5.34 -6.02 4.78
CA HIS A 39 -5.06 -5.28 3.55
C HIS A 39 -3.90 -5.83 2.70
N ILE A 40 -3.06 -6.72 3.26
CA ILE A 40 -2.02 -7.44 2.51
C ILE A 40 -2.34 -8.92 2.31
N GLU A 41 -3.20 -9.51 3.14
CA GLU A 41 -3.63 -10.91 3.02
C GLU A 41 -4.65 -11.14 1.91
N ARG A 42 -5.55 -10.18 1.69
CA ARG A 42 -6.67 -10.32 0.74
C ARG A 42 -7.00 -9.00 0.04
N GLU A 43 -7.73 -9.11 -1.07
CA GLU A 43 -8.23 -7.95 -1.81
C GLU A 43 -9.41 -7.32 -1.07
N VAL A 44 -9.12 -6.37 -0.16
CA VAL A 44 -10.12 -5.60 0.61
C VAL A 44 -10.66 -4.43 -0.20
N LEU A 45 -9.78 -3.83 -1.01
CA LEU A 45 -10.07 -2.67 -1.84
C LEU A 45 -9.79 -3.03 -3.29
N LYS A 46 -10.66 -2.61 -4.20
CA LYS A 46 -10.47 -2.79 -5.65
C LYS A 46 -10.49 -1.47 -6.39
N ARG A 47 -9.48 -1.26 -7.22
CA ARG A 47 -9.42 -0.13 -8.15
C ARG A 47 -9.77 -0.60 -9.54
N ILE A 48 -10.68 0.12 -10.18
CA ILE A 48 -11.23 -0.25 -11.49
C ILE A 48 -10.69 0.74 -12.51
N ASP A 49 -10.26 0.23 -13.65
CA ASP A 49 -9.84 1.06 -14.76
C ASP A 49 -11.04 1.79 -15.35
N LYS A 50 -10.99 3.13 -15.35
CA LYS A 50 -12.08 3.97 -15.85
C LYS A 50 -12.39 3.70 -17.31
N SER A 51 -11.41 3.29 -18.12
CA SER A 51 -11.61 2.94 -19.54
C SER A 51 -12.50 1.71 -19.75
N THR A 52 -12.61 0.85 -18.74
CA THR A 52 -13.43 -0.38 -18.80
C THR A 52 -14.88 -0.16 -18.40
N ILE A 53 -15.21 1.03 -17.91
CA ILE A 53 -16.54 1.35 -17.38
C ILE A 53 -17.43 1.89 -18.50
N ASN A 54 -18.61 1.30 -18.66
CA ASN A 54 -19.63 1.84 -19.55
C ASN A 54 -20.00 3.27 -19.09
N PRO A 55 -19.95 4.29 -19.97
CA PRO A 55 -20.23 5.68 -19.62
C PRO A 55 -21.56 5.89 -18.88
N SER A 56 -22.59 5.10 -19.21
CA SER A 56 -23.90 5.17 -18.54
C SER A 56 -23.85 4.82 -17.05
N ASN A 57 -22.85 4.04 -16.61
CA ASN A 57 -22.68 3.60 -15.23
C ASN A 57 -21.66 4.43 -14.43
N ILE A 58 -21.07 5.49 -14.99
CA ILE A 58 -19.98 6.24 -14.33
C ILE A 58 -20.39 6.82 -12.97
N HIS A 59 -21.67 7.14 -12.80
CA HIS A 59 -22.24 7.66 -11.55
C HIS A 59 -22.18 6.66 -10.37
N LYS A 60 -21.94 5.37 -10.63
CA LYS A 60 -21.77 4.32 -9.62
C LYS A 60 -20.35 4.23 -9.09
N TYR A 61 -19.49 5.16 -9.48
CA TYR A 61 -18.07 5.14 -9.14
C TYR A 61 -17.60 6.52 -8.67
N ARG A 62 -16.52 6.50 -7.91
CA ARG A 62 -15.85 7.70 -7.40
C ARG A 62 -14.37 7.70 -7.76
N PRO A 63 -13.77 8.86 -8.07
CA PRO A 63 -12.39 8.93 -8.55
C PRO A 63 -11.39 8.47 -7.49
N ALA A 64 -10.35 7.75 -7.92
CA ALA A 64 -9.23 7.42 -7.05
C ALA A 64 -8.31 8.63 -6.87
N LYS A 65 -7.95 8.96 -5.62
CA LYS A 65 -7.02 10.06 -5.36
C LYS A 65 -5.62 9.68 -5.82
N GLY A 66 -4.98 10.57 -6.59
CA GLY A 66 -3.61 10.38 -7.10
C GLY A 66 -3.52 9.62 -8.43
N ASP A 67 -4.64 9.08 -8.94
CA ASP A 67 -4.69 8.43 -10.25
C ASP A 67 -6.04 8.69 -10.94
N LYS A 68 -6.01 9.50 -12.00
CA LYS A 68 -7.21 9.89 -12.76
C LYS A 68 -7.75 8.77 -13.66
N THR A 69 -6.97 7.71 -13.87
CA THR A 69 -7.33 6.57 -14.71
C THR A 69 -8.09 5.49 -13.93
N LYS A 70 -8.06 5.55 -12.59
CA LYS A 70 -8.71 4.56 -11.71
C LYS A 70 -9.86 5.16 -10.92
N VAL A 71 -10.83 4.33 -10.58
CA VAL A 71 -11.97 4.66 -9.74
C VAL A 71 -12.24 3.56 -8.72
N TYR A 72 -13.00 3.89 -7.68
CA TYR A 72 -13.60 2.95 -6.74
C TYR A 72 -15.09 2.84 -7.01
N ALA A 73 -15.72 1.73 -6.57
CA ALA A 73 -17.17 1.70 -6.48
C ALA A 73 -17.65 2.78 -5.50
N LEU A 74 -18.83 3.34 -5.73
CA LEU A 74 -19.34 4.46 -4.94
C LEU A 74 -19.60 4.07 -3.48
N ASP A 75 -19.98 2.81 -3.25
CA ASP A 75 -20.26 2.20 -1.95
C ASP A 75 -19.01 1.73 -1.19
N THR A 76 -17.83 1.82 -1.81
CA THR A 76 -16.57 1.50 -1.14
C THR A 76 -16.41 2.38 0.11
N PRO A 77 -16.18 1.81 1.30
CA PRO A 77 -16.00 2.59 2.53
C PRO A 77 -14.81 3.56 2.46
N ASP A 78 -14.97 4.74 3.04
CA ASP A 78 -13.86 5.72 3.16
C ASP A 78 -12.73 5.22 4.05
N GLU A 79 -13.08 4.41 5.04
CA GLU A 79 -12.14 3.79 5.96
C GLU A 79 -11.19 2.84 5.23
N ASP A 80 -11.71 1.94 4.37
CA ASP A 80 -10.90 1.04 3.56
C ASP A 80 -9.91 1.79 2.66
N ILE A 81 -10.33 2.91 2.06
CA ILE A 81 -9.43 3.74 1.25
C ILE A 81 -8.34 4.38 2.10
N LYS A 82 -8.68 4.91 3.28
CA LYS A 82 -7.71 5.53 4.20
C LYS A 82 -6.70 4.50 4.71
N ASN A 83 -7.19 3.32 5.07
CA ASN A 83 -6.38 2.22 5.57
C ASN A 83 -5.48 1.67 4.47
N ASP A 84 -5.97 1.47 3.23
CA ASP A 84 -5.15 1.11 2.08
C ASP A 84 -4.00 2.11 1.87
N ILE A 85 -4.28 3.41 1.91
CA ILE A 85 -3.23 4.45 1.78
C ILE A 85 -2.21 4.36 2.93
N LYS A 86 -2.66 4.11 4.17
CA LYS A 86 -1.78 3.96 5.34
C LYS A 86 -0.86 2.75 5.18
N VAL A 87 -1.41 1.59 4.81
CA VAL A 87 -0.64 0.36 4.59
C VAL A 87 0.35 0.53 3.45
N LYS A 88 -0.06 1.15 2.33
CA LYS A 88 0.86 1.50 1.23
C LYS A 88 2.05 2.33 1.70
N ASN A 89 1.81 3.34 2.53
CA ASN A 89 2.87 4.18 3.06
C ASN A 89 3.81 3.39 3.98
N ILE A 90 3.28 2.46 4.79
CA ILE A 90 4.09 1.56 5.62
C ILE A 90 5.02 0.71 4.73
N ILE A 91 4.45 0.02 3.73
CA ILE A 91 5.22 -0.80 2.77
C ILE A 91 6.27 0.04 2.04
N PHE A 92 5.90 1.21 1.51
CA PHE A 92 6.85 2.06 0.79
C PHE A 92 7.93 2.63 1.71
N ASN A 93 7.66 2.86 2.99
CA ASN A 93 8.68 3.32 3.92
C ASN A 93 9.60 2.21 4.41
N SER A 94 9.23 0.94 4.18
CA SER A 94 9.98 -0.22 4.64
C SER A 94 10.87 -0.88 3.60
N ILE A 95 10.74 -0.48 2.34
CA ILE A 95 11.60 -0.96 1.25
C ILE A 95 12.61 0.13 0.85
N ASN A 96 13.75 -0.28 0.28
CA ASN A 96 14.77 0.65 -0.19
C ASN A 96 14.31 1.43 -1.45
N ASN A 97 14.96 2.56 -1.74
CA ASN A 97 14.54 3.43 -2.84
C ASN A 97 14.70 2.81 -4.22
N GLU A 98 15.66 1.90 -4.43
CA GLU A 98 15.85 1.21 -5.71
C GLU A 98 14.62 0.36 -6.06
N HIS A 99 14.09 -0.38 -5.07
CA HIS A 99 12.87 -1.15 -5.24
C HIS A 99 11.62 -0.27 -5.40
N LYS A 100 11.57 0.90 -4.74
CA LYS A 100 10.48 1.86 -5.00
C LYS A 100 10.46 2.35 -6.44
N LEU A 101 11.64 2.55 -7.04
CA LEU A 101 11.76 3.00 -8.42
C LEU A 101 11.44 1.90 -9.42
N SER A 102 11.72 0.63 -9.09
CA SER A 102 11.35 -0.51 -9.93
C SER A 102 9.86 -0.85 -9.84
N LEU A 103 9.22 -0.57 -8.71
CA LEU A 103 7.78 -0.74 -8.52
C LEU A 103 6.99 0.33 -9.28
N ASN A 104 6.52 -0.01 -10.48
CA ASN A 104 5.53 0.82 -11.19
C ASN A 104 4.11 0.63 -10.62
N CYS A 105 3.94 0.93 -9.33
CA CYS A 105 2.69 0.69 -8.60
C CYS A 105 1.80 1.94 -8.47
N LYS A 106 1.96 2.88 -9.41
CA LYS A 106 1.08 4.05 -9.50
C LYS A 106 -0.32 3.56 -9.85
N GLY A 107 -1.23 3.72 -8.90
CA GLY A 107 -2.61 3.28 -9.09
C GLY A 107 -2.95 1.97 -8.39
N ASP A 108 -1.98 1.23 -7.85
CA ASP A 108 -2.20 -0.07 -7.22
C ASP A 108 -2.69 0.05 -5.76
N THR A 109 -3.33 -1.00 -5.24
CA THR A 109 -3.69 -1.13 -3.82
C THR A 109 -2.51 -1.65 -2.99
N ALA A 110 -2.61 -1.61 -1.67
CA ALA A 110 -1.62 -2.22 -0.77
C ALA A 110 -1.43 -3.71 -1.08
N TYR A 111 -2.53 -4.42 -1.29
CA TYR A 111 -2.54 -5.83 -1.65
C TYR A 111 -1.79 -6.10 -2.96
N ASP A 112 -2.04 -5.31 -4.01
CA ASP A 112 -1.37 -5.45 -5.31
C ASP A 112 0.15 -5.21 -5.20
N ILE A 113 0.55 -4.19 -4.45
CA ILE A 113 1.97 -3.88 -4.19
C ILE A 113 2.64 -5.03 -3.46
N TYR A 114 2.04 -5.51 -2.37
CA TYR A 114 2.58 -6.60 -1.57
C TYR A 114 2.70 -7.89 -2.38
N LYS A 115 1.69 -8.24 -3.20
CA LYS A 115 1.79 -9.38 -4.13
C LYS A 115 2.91 -9.24 -5.15
N THR A 116 3.18 -8.04 -5.63
CA THR A 116 4.26 -7.79 -6.57
C THR A 116 5.61 -8.04 -5.90
N LEU A 117 5.80 -7.55 -4.67
CA LEU A 117 6.99 -7.82 -3.86
C LEU A 117 7.19 -9.32 -3.59
N LEU A 118 6.12 -10.05 -3.23
CA LEU A 118 6.16 -11.50 -3.03
C LEU A 118 6.59 -12.28 -4.28
N LYS A 119 6.13 -11.87 -5.46
CA LYS A 119 6.49 -12.51 -6.74
C LYS A 119 7.96 -12.30 -7.07
N GLU A 120 8.46 -11.10 -6.79
CA GLU A 120 9.84 -10.75 -7.08
C GLU A 120 10.81 -11.42 -6.10
N LYS A 121 10.40 -11.73 -4.86
CA LYS A 121 11.26 -12.27 -3.78
C LYS A 121 12.59 -11.50 -3.64
N LYS A 122 12.57 -10.19 -3.95
CA LYS A 122 13.75 -9.34 -4.06
C LYS A 122 13.74 -8.29 -2.96
N PHE A 123 14.86 -8.16 -2.26
CA PHE A 123 15.29 -6.99 -1.50
C PHE A 123 16.78 -6.75 -1.72
#